data_AF-A0A3R9P1V3-F1
#
_entry.id   AF-A0A3R9P1V3-F1
#
_cell.length_a   1.000
_cell.length_b   1.000
_cell.length_c   1.000
_cell.angle_alpha   90.00
_cell.angle_beta   90.00
_cell.angle_gamma   90.00
#
_symmetry.space_group_name_H-M   'P 1'
#
loop_
_entity.id
_entity.type
_entity.pdbx_description
1 polymer ?
#
loop_
_entity_poly.entity_id
_entity_poly.type
_entity_poly.pdbx_seq_one_letter_code
_entity_poly.pdbx_strand_id
1 'polypeptide(L)'
;MLQFIVWVVYPYSVLFVFIMGLVWQYDYAIAGVNEKNIFKTTYSVRVLLNVLLVVIGTSFLFLNFFETIQPDRQLLINWTVSILTLRPDVNSITQSTLVTKIHLFTFLTMLLMLPFTSYIRYLVCPTTLLKIIKNKR
;
A
#
# COMPACT_ATOMS: atom_id res chain seq x y z
N MET A 1 -9.93 -15.42 16.84
CA MET A 1 -9.77 -15.93 15.46
C MET A 1 -9.73 -14.83 14.41
N LEU A 2 -10.76 -13.98 14.29
CA LEU A 2 -10.79 -12.89 13.30
C LEU A 2 -9.57 -11.95 13.37
N GLN A 3 -9.16 -11.55 14.59
CA GLN A 3 -7.99 -10.67 14.78
C GLN A 3 -6.69 -11.25 14.22
N PHE A 4 -6.51 -12.57 14.32
CA PHE A 4 -5.32 -13.22 13.78
C PHE A 4 -5.32 -13.17 12.24
N ILE A 5 -6.47 -13.43 11.62
CA ILE A 5 -6.62 -13.36 10.16
C ILE A 5 -6.32 -11.94 9.66
N VAL A 6 -6.92 -10.92 10.29
CA VAL A 6 -6.79 -9.53 9.85
C VAL A 6 -5.41 -8.93 10.12
N TRP A 7 -4.76 -9.27 11.25
CA TRP A 7 -3.52 -8.60 11.68
C TRP A 7 -2.26 -9.44 11.50
N VAL A 8 -2.39 -10.69 11.07
CA VAL A 8 -1.26 -11.58 10.75
C VAL A 8 -1.34 -12.01 9.29
N VAL A 9 -2.39 -12.74 8.92
CA VAL A 9 -2.50 -13.36 7.58
C VAL A 9 -2.65 -12.31 6.48
N TYR A 10 -3.49 -11.30 6.70
CA TYR A 10 -3.74 -10.26 5.70
C TYR A 10 -2.48 -9.45 5.34
N PRO A 11 -1.69 -8.90 6.28
CA PRO A 11 -0.43 -8.23 5.97
C PRO A 11 0.53 -9.06 5.11
N TYR A 12 0.72 -10.35 5.43
CA TYR A 12 1.59 -11.23 4.64
C TYR A 12 1.04 -11.45 3.23
N SER A 13 -0.28 -11.63 3.11
CA SER A 13 -0.94 -11.81 1.82
C SER A 13 -0.82 -10.56 0.95
N VAL A 14 -0.99 -9.38 1.54
CA VAL A 14 -0.80 -8.08 0.88
C VAL A 14 0.64 -7.94 0.39
N LEU A 15 1.63 -8.22 1.24
CA LEU A 15 3.05 -8.15 0.85
C LEU A 15 3.37 -9.11 -0.29
N PHE A 16 2.86 -10.34 -0.22
CA PHE A 16 3.07 -11.34 -1.26
C PHE A 16 2.52 -10.87 -2.62
N VAL A 17 1.25 -10.44 -2.66
CA VAL A 17 0.61 -9.94 -3.89
C VAL A 17 1.30 -8.67 -4.39
N PHE A 18 1.68 -7.78 -3.46
CA PHE A 18 2.39 -6.54 -3.80
C PHE A 18 3.73 -6.82 -4.47
N ILE A 19 4.55 -7.69 -3.89
CA ILE A 19 5.85 -8.08 -4.44
C ILE A 19 5.69 -8.79 -5.79
N MET A 20 4.77 -9.75 -5.89
CA MET A 20 4.54 -10.45 -7.16
C MET A 20 4.08 -9.50 -8.26
N GLY A 21 3.19 -8.58 -7.89
CA GLY A 21 2.73 -7.51 -8.76
C GLY A 21 3.85 -6.58 -9.23
N LEU A 22 4.78 -6.22 -8.35
CA LEU A 22 5.98 -5.46 -8.71
C LEU A 22 6.85 -6.21 -9.74
N VAL A 23 7.10 -7.50 -9.49
CA VAL A 23 7.92 -8.35 -10.38
C VAL A 23 7.30 -8.40 -11.78
N TRP A 24 6.01 -8.69 -11.90
CA TRP A 24 5.34 -8.71 -13.20
C TRP A 24 5.38 -7.36 -13.91
N GLN A 25 5.17 -6.27 -13.18
CA GLN A 25 5.22 -4.92 -13.76
C GLN A 25 6.61 -4.55 -14.27
N TYR A 26 7.65 -5.02 -13.58
CA TYR A 26 9.04 -4.86 -14.02
C TYR A 26 9.30 -5.63 -15.31
N ASP A 27 8.93 -6.91 -15.36
CA ASP A 27 9.12 -7.76 -16.54
C ASP A 27 8.38 -7.20 -17.75
N TYR A 28 7.13 -6.76 -17.58
CA TYR A 28 6.37 -6.12 -18.65
C TYR A 28 6.97 -4.79 -19.11
N ALA A 29 7.60 -4.03 -18.22
CA ALA A 29 8.27 -2.79 -18.57
C ALA A 29 9.52 -3.04 -19.41
N ILE A 30 10.31 -4.06 -19.08
CA ILE A 30 11.52 -4.43 -19.82
C ILE A 30 11.19 -5.09 -21.15
N ALA A 31 10.17 -5.96 -21.19
CA ALA A 31 9.74 -6.64 -22.41
C ALA A 31 9.14 -5.69 -23.47
N GLY A 32 8.99 -4.39 -23.17
CA GLY A 32 8.49 -3.40 -24.12
C GLY A 32 7.04 -3.60 -24.53
N VAL A 33 6.28 -4.41 -23.78
CA VAL A 33 4.89 -4.72 -24.12
C VAL A 33 4.04 -3.47 -23.94
N ASN A 34 3.21 -3.19 -24.96
CA ASN A 34 2.45 -1.95 -25.08
C ASN A 34 1.42 -1.83 -23.94
N GLU A 35 1.70 -0.91 -23.02
CA GLU A 35 1.02 -0.65 -21.74
C GLU A 35 -0.50 -0.49 -21.82
N LYS A 36 -1.00 0.06 -22.93
CA LYS A 36 -2.43 0.33 -23.12
C LYS A 36 -3.29 -0.96 -23.16
N ASN A 37 -2.69 -2.10 -23.53
CA ASN A 37 -3.42 -3.36 -23.67
C ASN A 37 -3.30 -4.29 -22.46
N ILE A 38 -2.18 -4.25 -21.72
CA ILE A 38 -1.93 -5.19 -20.61
C ILE A 38 -2.78 -4.84 -19.40
N PHE A 39 -2.84 -3.56 -19.05
CA PHE A 39 -3.63 -3.06 -17.94
C PHE A 39 -4.53 -1.96 -18.45
N LYS A 40 -5.62 -2.37 -19.12
CA LYS A 40 -6.80 -1.53 -19.27
C LYS A 40 -7.37 -1.33 -17.86
N THR A 41 -6.71 -0.47 -17.06
CA THR A 41 -7.07 -0.18 -15.68
C THR A 41 -8.51 0.30 -15.75
N THR A 42 -9.44 -0.55 -15.32
CA THR A 42 -10.84 -0.21 -15.28
C THR A 42 -10.97 1.05 -14.44
N TYR A 43 -11.66 2.05 -14.96
CA TYR A 43 -11.85 3.36 -14.34
C TYR A 43 -12.13 3.25 -12.83
N SER A 44 -12.93 2.25 -12.43
CA SER A 44 -13.27 1.93 -11.04
C SER A 44 -12.06 1.67 -10.13
N VAL A 45 -11.05 0.91 -10.57
CA VAL A 45 -9.86 0.60 -9.76
C VAL A 45 -9.04 1.86 -9.51
N ARG A 46 -8.97 2.73 -10.53
CA ARG A 46 -8.26 4.01 -10.41
C ARG A 46 -8.97 4.96 -9.45
N VAL A 47 -10.29 5.07 -9.57
CA VAL A 47 -11.11 5.88 -8.65
C VAL A 47 -10.97 5.36 -7.23
N LEU A 48 -11.08 4.05 -7.02
CA LEU A 48 -10.95 3.42 -5.70
C LEU A 48 -9.58 3.71 -5.08
N LEU A 49 -8.48 3.56 -5.84
CA LEU A 49 -7.14 3.83 -5.33
C LEU A 49 -6.96 5.31 -4.95
N ASN A 50 -7.48 6.24 -5.75
CA ASN A 50 -7.44 7.66 -5.43
C ASN A 50 -8.24 7.99 -4.15
N VAL A 51 -9.42 7.37 -3.98
CA VAL A 51 -10.20 7.52 -2.74
C VAL A 51 -9.42 6.99 -1.54
N LEU A 52 -8.81 5.80 -1.65
CA LEU A 52 -7.98 5.22 -0.59
C LEU A 52 -6.79 6.13 -0.22
N LEU A 53 -6.12 6.73 -1.21
CA LEU A 53 -5.03 7.69 -0.98
C LEU A 53 -5.50 8.93 -0.19
N VAL A 54 -6.66 9.48 -0.55
CA VAL A 54 -7.25 10.63 0.18
C VAL A 54 -7.60 10.24 1.62
N VAL A 55 -8.16 9.05 1.84
CA VAL A 55 -8.50 8.54 3.18
C VAL A 55 -7.23 8.36 4.03
N ILE A 56 -6.15 7.84 3.46
CA ILE A 56 -4.87 7.68 4.15
C ILE A 56 -4.29 9.05 4.50
N GLY A 57 -4.26 9.99 3.56
CA GLY A 57 -3.72 11.34 3.76
C GLY A 57 -4.49 12.12 4.83
N THR A 58 -5.82 12.08 4.79
CA THR A 58 -6.69 12.74 5.78
C THR A 58 -6.55 12.11 7.15
N SER A 59 -6.49 10.77 7.24
CA SER A 59 -6.24 10.06 8.49
C SER A 59 -4.87 10.40 9.10
N PHE A 60 -3.83 10.51 8.28
CA PHE A 60 -2.49 10.91 8.74
C PHE A 60 -2.49 12.33 9.28
N LEU A 61 -3.12 13.27 8.58
CA LEU A 61 -3.25 14.65 9.06
C LEU A 61 -4.05 14.71 10.36
N PHE A 62 -5.14 13.95 10.46
CA PHE A 62 -5.94 13.86 11.67
C PHE A 62 -5.13 13.41 12.89
N LEU A 63 -4.36 12.33 12.74
CA LEU A 63 -3.48 11.79 13.80
C LEU A 63 -2.37 12.78 14.22
N ASN A 64 -1.86 13.59 13.29
CA ASN A 64 -0.77 14.53 13.61
C ASN A 64 -1.26 15.88 14.15
N PHE A 65 -2.45 16.35 13.77
CA PHE A 65 -2.98 17.67 14.16
C PHE A 65 -3.91 17.63 15.37
N PHE A 66 -4.68 16.55 15.56
CA PHE A 66 -5.71 16.51 16.60
C PHE A 66 -5.33 15.63 17.80
N GLU A 67 -4.48 14.61 17.60
CA GLU A 67 -4.01 13.76 18.70
C GLU A 67 -2.63 14.22 19.21
N THR A 68 -2.64 15.27 20.05
CA THR A 68 -1.44 15.82 20.71
C THR A 68 -0.75 14.84 21.66
N ILE A 69 -1.35 13.69 22.00
CA ILE A 69 -0.81 12.75 22.99
C ILE A 69 -1.27 11.32 22.63
N GLN A 70 -0.46 10.46 22.01
CA GLN A 70 -0.66 8.99 22.12
C GLN A 70 0.63 8.14 22.04
N PRO A 71 0.78 7.11 22.90
CA PRO A 71 1.82 6.08 22.83
C PRO A 71 1.65 5.07 21.67
N ASP A 72 0.61 5.21 20.84
CA ASP A 72 0.25 4.31 19.74
C ASP A 72 1.32 4.14 18.67
N ARG A 73 2.20 5.13 18.47
CA ARG A 73 3.33 5.02 17.53
C ARG A 73 4.25 3.86 17.88
N GLN A 74 4.54 3.68 19.17
CA GLN A 74 5.41 2.60 19.61
C GLN A 74 4.76 1.24 19.37
N LEU A 75 3.46 1.11 19.64
CA LEU A 75 2.69 -0.10 19.38
C LEU A 75 2.65 -0.47 17.89
N LEU A 76 2.45 0.53 17.02
CA LEU A 76 2.52 0.37 15.57
C LEU A 76 3.89 -0.08 15.08
N ILE A 77 4.96 0.55 15.58
CA ILE A 77 6.34 0.18 15.23
C ILE A 77 6.63 -1.24 15.71
N ASN A 78 6.29 -1.56 16.96
CA ASN A 78 6.47 -2.90 17.53
C ASN A 78 5.75 -3.95 16.69
N TRP A 79 4.49 -3.71 16.33
CA TRP A 79 3.74 -4.61 15.44
C TRP A 79 4.41 -4.74 14.06
N THR A 80 4.83 -3.63 13.46
CA THR A 80 5.47 -3.64 12.14
C THR A 80 6.75 -4.48 12.17
N VAL A 81 7.59 -4.29 13.18
CA VAL A 81 8.79 -5.08 13.41
C VAL A 81 8.44 -6.55 13.67
N SER A 82 7.36 -6.83 14.41
CA SER A 82 6.90 -8.20 14.68
C SER A 82 6.55 -8.96 13.39
N ILE A 83 5.91 -8.29 12.44
CA ILE A 83 5.60 -8.85 11.11
C ILE A 83 6.88 -9.05 10.30
N LEU A 84 7.78 -8.06 10.27
CA LEU A 84 9.04 -8.15 9.53
C LEU A 84 10.00 -9.22 10.08
N THR A 85 9.97 -9.45 11.39
CA THR A 85 10.77 -10.50 12.06
C THR A 85 10.08 -11.86 12.06
N LEU A 86 8.95 -12.00 11.37
CA LEU A 86 8.15 -13.23 11.28
C LEU A 86 7.72 -13.79 12.65
N ARG A 87 7.59 -12.91 13.66
CA ARG A 87 7.12 -13.21 15.02
C ARG A 87 5.91 -12.35 15.32
N PRO A 88 4.74 -12.66 14.75
CA PRO A 88 3.60 -11.75 14.80
C PRO A 88 3.10 -11.54 16.24
N ASP A 89 3.12 -10.29 16.70
CA ASP A 89 2.53 -9.89 17.97
C ASP A 89 1.19 -9.19 17.73
N VAL A 90 0.10 -9.94 17.92
CA VAL A 90 -1.26 -9.42 17.76
C VAL A 90 -1.62 -8.44 18.88
N ASN A 91 -0.97 -8.54 20.04
CA ASN A 91 -1.32 -7.74 21.22
C ASN A 91 -0.99 -6.26 21.01
N SER A 92 0.15 -5.97 20.38
CA SER A 92 0.54 -4.60 20.03
C SER A 92 -0.55 -3.86 19.23
N ILE A 93 -1.24 -4.54 18.32
CA ILE A 93 -2.34 -3.94 17.57
C ILE A 93 -3.67 -3.99 18.28
N THR A 94 -3.99 -5.04 19.04
CA THR A 94 -5.30 -5.08 19.71
C THR A 94 -5.44 -3.95 20.72
N GLN A 95 -4.33 -3.51 21.31
CA GLN A 95 -4.25 -2.39 22.25
C GLN A 95 -4.28 -1.00 21.60
N SER A 96 -4.06 -0.89 20.28
CA SER A 96 -4.07 0.42 19.60
C SER A 96 -5.47 0.98 19.39
N THR A 97 -5.55 2.28 19.15
CA THR A 97 -6.80 2.98 18.83
C THR A 97 -7.51 2.43 17.59
N LEU A 98 -8.83 2.66 17.55
CA LEU A 98 -9.65 2.31 16.40
C LEU A 98 -9.19 3.05 15.13
N VAL A 99 -8.82 4.34 15.26
CA VAL A 99 -8.34 5.16 14.15
C VAL A 99 -7.08 4.54 13.53
N THR A 100 -6.13 4.13 14.37
CA THR A 100 -4.91 3.44 13.93
C THR A 100 -5.20 2.14 13.18
N LYS A 101 -6.12 1.31 13.70
CA LYS A 101 -6.55 0.07 13.02
C LYS A 101 -7.15 0.34 11.65
N ILE A 102 -8.07 1.31 11.55
CA ILE A 102 -8.71 1.67 10.28
C ILE A 102 -7.66 2.23 9.30
N HIS A 103 -6.76 3.09 9.77
CA HIS A 103 -5.69 3.65 8.95
C HIS A 103 -4.78 2.55 8.39
N LEU A 104 -4.33 1.63 9.23
CA LEU A 104 -3.47 0.52 8.83
C LEU A 104 -4.17 -0.42 7.84
N PHE A 105 -5.43 -0.77 8.10
CA PHE A 105 -6.20 -1.61 7.20
C PHE A 105 -6.41 -0.95 5.82
N THR A 106 -6.69 0.35 5.80
CA THR A 106 -6.81 1.14 4.57
C THR A 106 -5.48 1.18 3.81
N PHE A 107 -4.38 1.40 4.51
CA PHE A 107 -3.03 1.38 3.94
C PHE A 107 -2.68 0.02 3.31
N LEU A 108 -2.92 -1.08 4.01
CA LEU A 108 -2.70 -2.44 3.50
C LEU A 108 -3.55 -2.71 2.25
N THR A 109 -4.81 -2.26 2.25
CA THR A 109 -5.72 -2.41 1.10
C THR A 109 -5.26 -1.57 -0.10
N MET A 110 -4.76 -0.36 0.14
CA MET A 110 -4.16 0.47 -0.91
C MET A 110 -2.93 -0.23 -1.51
N LEU A 111 -2.05 -0.77 -0.66
CA LEU A 111 -0.85 -1.48 -1.09
C LEU A 111 -1.19 -2.72 -1.93
N LEU A 112 -2.22 -3.47 -1.53
CA LEU A 112 -2.73 -4.62 -2.28
C LEU A 112 -3.20 -4.24 -3.69
N MET A 113 -3.85 -3.08 -3.82
CA MET A 113 -4.41 -2.61 -5.10
C MET A 113 -3.36 -1.95 -6.00
N LEU A 114 -2.30 -1.40 -5.43
CA LEU A 114 -1.27 -0.65 -6.14
C LEU A 114 -0.68 -1.35 -7.38
N PRO A 115 -0.30 -2.66 -7.36
CA PRO A 115 0.32 -3.31 -8.51
C PRO A 115 -0.62 -3.49 -9.71
N PHE A 116 -1.93 -3.38 -9.50
CA PHE A 116 -2.94 -3.48 -10.54
C PHE A 116 -3.25 -2.13 -11.20
N THR A 117 -2.52 -1.07 -10.83
CA THR A 117 -2.72 0.28 -11.37
C THR A 117 -1.53 0.71 -12.21
N SER A 118 -1.75 1.69 -13.11
CA SER A 118 -0.66 2.30 -13.86
C SER A 118 0.36 3.04 -13.00
N TYR A 119 0.03 3.37 -11.73
CA TYR A 119 0.91 4.15 -10.85
C TYR A 119 2.19 3.40 -10.51
N ILE A 120 2.11 2.08 -10.34
CA ILE A 120 3.26 1.25 -9.93
C ILE A 120 4.40 1.25 -10.96
N ARG A 121 4.08 1.37 -12.25
CA ARG A 121 5.06 1.37 -13.33
C ARG A 121 6.01 2.58 -13.23
N TYR A 122 5.49 3.74 -12.79
CA TYR A 122 6.31 4.92 -12.58
C TYR A 122 7.31 4.75 -11.44
N LEU A 123 6.98 3.93 -10.42
CA LEU A 123 7.89 3.60 -9.32
C LEU A 123 8.95 2.59 -9.75
N VAL A 124 8.55 1.57 -10.51
CA VAL A 124 9.42 0.45 -10.90
C VAL A 124 10.41 0.84 -12.02
N CYS A 125 9.98 1.63 -12.99
CA CYS A 125 10.82 2.01 -14.14
C CYS A 125 10.75 3.53 -14.36
N PRO A 126 11.52 4.33 -13.60
CA PRO A 126 11.47 5.80 -13.67
C PRO A 126 11.97 6.36 -15.00
N THR A 127 12.75 5.58 -15.76
CA THR A 127 13.28 5.99 -17.07
C THR A 127 12.18 6.19 -18.12
N THR A 128 11.04 5.49 -17.99
CA THR A 128 9.84 5.72 -18.81
C THR A 128 9.30 7.14 -18.65
N LEU A 129 9.36 7.68 -17.43
CA LEU A 129 8.93 9.04 -17.11
C LEU A 129 9.81 10.08 -17.81
N LEU A 130 11.13 9.86 -17.83
CA LEU A 130 12.09 10.70 -18.54
C LEU A 130 11.88 10.69 -20.06
N LYS A 131 11.57 9.51 -20.65
CA LYS A 131 11.27 9.41 -22.09
C LYS A 131 10.02 10.21 -22.48
N ILE A 132 8.97 10.17 -21.66
CA ILE A 132 7.72 10.93 -21.91
C ILE A 132 7.98 12.44 -21.85
N ILE A 133 8.74 12.92 -20.86
CA ILE A 133 9.08 14.34 -20.73
C ILE A 133 9.90 14.82 -21.94
N LYS A 134 10.89 14.02 -22.37
CA LYS A 134 11.73 14.35 -23.52
C LYS A 134 10.96 14.41 -24.84
N ASN A 135 9.99 13.53 -25.06
CA ASN A 135 9.21 13.46 -26.31
C ASN A 135 8.11 14.54 -26.41
N LYS A 136 7.84 15.29 -25.33
CA LYS A 136 6.87 16.40 -25.29
C LYS A 136 7.49 17.77 -25.55
N ARG A 137 8.82 17.84 -25.62
CA ARG A 137 9.62 19.06 -25.80
C ARG A 137 10.20 19.06 -27.22
#